data_AF-A0A1G8KRX3-F1
#
_entry.id   AF-A0A1G8KRX3-F1
#
_cell.length_a   1.000
_cell.length_b   1.000
_cell.length_c   1.000
_cell.angle_alpha   90.00
_cell.angle_beta   90.00
_cell.angle_gamma   90.00
#
_symmetry.space_group_name_H-M   'P 1'
#
loop_
_entity.id
_entity.type
_entity.pdbx_description
1 polymer ?
#
loop_
_entity_poly.entity_id
_entity_poly.type
_entity_poly.pdbx_seq_one_letter_code
_entity_poly.pdbx_strand_id
1 'polypeptide(L)' 'MAVDKEVLNQSIRRFLKEVGIKSHQQLEQQVLAAVEAGLTSESIEVSMTLTLPSLNHTTTISGRLALRDQ' A
#
# COMPACT_ATOMS: atom_id res chain seq x y z
N MET A 1 2.04 -20.18 -26.16
CA MET A 1 0.74 -19.51 -25.95
C MET A 1 1.00 -18.03 -25.79
N ALA A 2 0.30 -17.17 -26.52
CA ALA A 2 0.45 -15.72 -26.37
C ALA A 2 -0.30 -15.26 -25.12
N VAL A 3 0.29 -14.36 -24.33
CA VAL A 3 -0.40 -13.76 -23.18
C VAL A 3 -1.43 -12.76 -23.71
N ASP A 4 -2.65 -12.83 -23.20
CA ASP A 4 -3.64 -11.79 -23.47
C ASP A 4 -3.34 -10.58 -22.60
N LYS A 5 -2.88 -9.50 -23.24
CA LYS A 5 -2.47 -8.28 -22.54
C LYS A 5 -3.65 -7.60 -21.86
N GLU A 6 -4.86 -7.69 -22.41
CA GLU A 6 -6.03 -7.06 -21.82
C GLU A 6 -6.45 -7.78 -20.54
N VAL A 7 -6.55 -9.11 -20.60
CA VAL A 7 -6.85 -9.96 -19.44
C VAL A 7 -5.81 -9.77 -18.34
N LEU A 8 -4.52 -9.72 -18.70
CA LEU A 8 -3.44 -9.47 -17.75
C LEU A 8 -3.59 -8.10 -17.06
N ASN A 9 -3.80 -7.03 -17.84
CA ASN A 9 -3.94 -5.68 -17.29
C ASN A 9 -5.18 -5.55 -16.39
N GLN A 10 -6.31 -6.14 -16.77
CA GLN A 10 -7.51 -6.13 -15.94
C GLN A 10 -7.28 -6.86 -14.61
N SER A 11 -6.60 -8.01 -14.66
CA SER A 11 -6.28 -8.80 -13.46
C SER A 11 -5.35 -8.05 -12.50
N ILE A 12 -4.29 -7.40 -13.03
CA ILE A 12 -3.38 -6.56 -12.24
C ILE A 12 -4.15 -5.41 -11.57
N ARG A 13 -4.98 -4.66 -12.33
CA ARG A 13 -5.76 -3.55 -11.76
C ARG A 13 -6.71 -4.02 -10.67
N ARG A 14 -7.39 -5.16 -10.86
CA ARG A 14 -8.29 -5.72 -9.85
C ARG A 14 -7.54 -6.06 -8.56
N PHE A 15 -6.40 -6.72 -8.68
CA PHE A 15 -5.55 -7.05 -7.53
C PHE A 15 -5.09 -5.78 -6.79
N LEU A 16 -4.53 -4.79 -7.51
CA LEU A 16 -4.06 -3.55 -6.90
C LEU A 16 -5.20 -2.76 -6.24
N LYS A 17 -6.42 -2.80 -6.79
CA LYS A 17 -7.60 -2.19 -6.17
C LYS A 17 -7.93 -2.84 -4.83
N GLU A 18 -7.94 -4.16 -4.76
CA GLU A 18 -8.20 -4.88 -3.51
C GLU A 18 -7.12 -4.59 -2.45
N VAL A 19 -5.85 -4.65 -2.85
CA VAL A 19 -4.72 -4.32 -1.98
C VAL A 19 -4.85 -2.89 -1.46
N GLY A 20 -5.12 -1.92 -2.33
CA GLY A 20 -5.27 -0.51 -1.94
C GLY A 20 -6.36 -0.31 -0.89
N ILE A 21 -7.52 -0.96 -1.04
CA ILE A 21 -8.62 -0.87 -0.07
C ILE A 21 -8.22 -1.48 1.28
N LYS A 22 -7.63 -2.68 1.28
CA LYS A 22 -7.20 -3.36 2.51
C LYS A 22 -6.09 -2.59 3.22
N SER A 23 -5.07 -2.16 2.49
CA SER A 23 -3.97 -1.37 3.03
C SER A 23 -4.45 -0.04 3.61
N HIS A 24 -5.42 0.62 2.98
CA HIS A 24 -6.02 1.84 3.52
C HIS A 24 -6.69 1.57 4.87
N GLN A 25 -7.58 0.58 4.95
CA GLN A 25 -8.29 0.24 6.19
C GLN A 25 -7.33 -0.11 7.33
N GLN A 26 -6.26 -0.85 7.02
CA GLN A 26 -5.24 -1.20 8.01
C GLN A 26 -4.41 0.01 8.44
N LEU A 27 -3.98 0.85 7.49
CA LEU A 27 -3.22 2.07 7.79
C LEU A 27 -4.04 3.01 8.68
N GLU A 28 -5.31 3.24 8.33
CA GLU A 28 -6.20 4.10 9.12
C GLU A 28 -6.31 3.62 10.57
N GLN A 29 -6.64 2.34 10.79
CA GLN A 29 -6.78 1.78 12.14
C GLN A 29 -5.49 1.91 12.95
N GLN A 30 -4.34 1.59 12.35
CA GLN A 30 -3.04 1.64 13.03
C GLN A 30 -2.60 3.08 13.33
N VAL A 31 -2.81 4.00 12.39
CA VAL A 31 -2.48 5.42 12.55
C VAL A 31 -3.36 6.05 13.63
N LEU A 32 -4.68 5.80 13.60
CA LEU A 32 -5.60 6.30 14.62
C LEU A 32 -5.22 5.79 16.00
N ALA A 33 -4.98 4.48 16.14
CA ALA A 33 -4.55 3.91 17.42
C ALA A 33 -3.23 4.51 17.93
N ALA A 34 -2.28 4.82 17.04
CA ALA A 34 -1.03 5.48 17.41
C ALA A 34 -1.27 6.93 17.88
N VAL A 35 -2.14 7.67 17.21
CA VAL A 35 -2.54 9.03 17.62
C VAL A 35 -3.24 9.01 18.97
N GLU A 36 -4.17 8.08 19.20
CA GLU A 36 -4.84 7.89 20.48
C GLU A 36 -3.87 7.49 21.61
N ALA A 37 -2.84 6.71 21.28
CA ALA A 37 -1.76 6.35 22.20
C ALA A 37 -0.76 7.49 22.47
N GLY A 38 -0.95 8.66 21.87
CA GLY A 38 -0.14 9.86 22.12
C GLY A 38 0.96 10.13 21.09
N LEU A 39 0.87 9.59 19.87
CA LEU A 39 1.76 10.00 18.79
C LEU A 39 1.60 11.50 18.51
N THR A 40 2.67 12.27 18.69
CA THR A 40 2.70 13.73 18.48
C THR A 40 3.33 14.15 17.15
N SER A 41 3.84 13.20 16.37
CA SER A 41 4.48 13.47 15.07
C SER A 41 3.50 14.10 14.08
N GLU A 42 3.98 15.02 13.26
CA GLU A 42 3.19 15.65 12.19
C GLU A 42 3.09 14.78 10.94
N SER A 43 3.94 13.75 10.84
CA SER A 43 3.93 12.80 9.73
C SER A 43 4.41 11.41 10.12
N ILE A 44 4.01 10.40 9.34
CA ILE A 44 4.45 9.00 9.46
C ILE A 44 5.06 8.54 8.14
N GLU A 45 6.21 7.89 8.22
CA GLU A 45 6.80 7.19 7.08
C GLU A 45 6.09 5.86 6.84
N VAL A 46 5.78 5.59 5.58
CA VAL A 46 5.11 4.35 5.16
C VAL A 46 5.91 3.67 4.07
N SER A 47 5.87 2.34 4.08
CA SER A 47 6.53 1.52 3.07
C SER A 47 5.68 0.31 2.74
N MET A 48 5.56 -0.03 1.46
CA MET A 48 4.96 -1.26 0.98
C MET A 48 5.96 -2.04 0.15
N THR A 49 5.86 -3.37 0.19
CA THR A 49 6.69 -4.27 -0.61
C THR A 49 5.81 -5.10 -1.53
N LEU A 50 6.08 -5.01 -2.83
CA LEU A 50 5.49 -5.86 -3.85
C LEU A 50 6.48 -6.96 -4.21
N THR A 51 6.09 -8.20 -3.96
CA THR A 51 6.91 -9.39 -4.26
C THR A 51 6.23 -10.23 -5.33
N LEU A 52 6.97 -10.64 -6.35
CA LEU A 52 6.60 -11.63 -7.35
C LEU A 52 7.54 -12.84 -7.18
N PRO A 53 7.21 -13.78 -6.28
CA PRO A 53 8.13 -14.86 -5.91
C PRO A 53 8.57 -15.71 -7.11
N SER A 54 7.64 -16.02 -8.01
CA SER A 54 7.93 -16.81 -9.20
C SER A 54 8.88 -16.13 -10.20
N LEU A 55 9.09 -14.81 -10.05
CA LEU A 55 10.00 -14.02 -10.89
C LEU A 55 11.24 -13.55 -10.11
N ASN A 56 11.42 -14.00 -8.87
CA ASN A 56 12.46 -13.53 -7.94
C ASN A 56 12.57 -12.00 -7.92
N HIS A 57 11.43 -11.31 -7.96
CA HIS A 57 11.38 -9.86 -8.05
C HIS A 57 10.70 -9.27 -6.81
N THR A 58 11.34 -8.26 -6.24
CA THR A 58 10.84 -7.50 -5.11
C THR A 58 11.06 -6.03 -5.37
N THR A 59 10.01 -5.23 -5.20
CA THR A 59 10.08 -3.77 -5.26
C THR A 59 9.48 -3.18 -4.00
N THR A 60 10.17 -2.22 -3.40
CA THR A 60 9.68 -1.46 -2.25
C THR A 60 9.28 -0.07 -2.69
N ILE A 61 8.11 0.39 -2.23
CA ILE A 61 7.56 1.71 -2.50
C ILE A 61 7.41 2.39 -1.15
N SER A 62 8.13 3.49 -0.96
CA SER A 62 8.11 4.27 0.29
C SER A 62 7.48 5.63 0.07
N GLY A 63 6.87 6.16 1.12
CA GLY A 63 6.19 7.46 1.11
C GLY A 63 6.02 8.01 2.52
N ARG A 64 5.33 9.14 2.61
CA ARG A 64 5.06 9.82 3.87
C ARG A 64 3.59 10.25 3.92
N LEU A 65 2.95 10.02 5.06
CA LEU A 65 1.59 10.46 5.37
C LEU A 65 1.66 11.67 6.28
N ALA A 66 1.01 12.76 5.90
CA ALA A 66 0.81 13.91 6.78
C ALA A 66 -0.35 13.62 7.74
N LEU A 67 -0.17 13.93 9.03
CA LEU A 67 -1.20 13.78 10.07
C LEU A 67 -1.88 15.10 10.44
N ARG A 68 -1.31 16.22 10.01
CA ARG A 68 -1.84 17.57 10.19
C ARG A 68 -1.68 18.33 8.87
N ASP A 69 -2.72 19.08 8.52
CA ASP A 69 -2.66 20.07 7.44
C ASP A 69 -1.78 21.23 7.95
N GLN A 70 -0.77 21.63 7.17
CA GLN A 70 0.02 22.83 7.46
C GLN A 70 -0.66 24.08 6.94
#